data_AF-A0A1Z1MHS2-F1
#
_entry.id   AF-A0A1Z1MHS2-F1
#
_cell.length_a   1.000
_cell.length_b   1.000
_cell.length_c   1.000
_cell.angle_alpha   90.00
_cell.angle_beta   90.00
_cell.angle_gamma   90.00
#
_symmetry.space_group_name_H-M   'P 1'
#
loop_
_entity.id
_entity.type
_entity.pdbx_description
1 polymer ?
#
loop_
_entity_poly.entity_id
_entity_poly.type
_entity_poly.pdbx_seq_one_letter_code
_entity_poly.pdbx_strand_id
1 'polypeptide(L)'
;MAIITYSLNLIFTSIASFSEIYLILILLKLSLAWLPTVNWYNEPFCSLNRLTDPYLRLFRGTIPMIFGMDMSPMLGIIFLQCLTVIFNNIRIESIT
;
A
#
# COMPACT_ATOMS: atom_id res chain seq x y z
N MET A 1 -31.61 -8.31 7.74
CA MET A 1 -30.31 -8.97 7.61
C MET A 1 -29.54 -8.48 6.37
N ALA A 2 -30.12 -8.54 5.17
CA ALA A 2 -29.43 -8.21 3.91
C ALA A 2 -28.82 -6.79 3.81
N ILE A 3 -29.50 -5.75 4.32
CA ILE A 3 -28.98 -4.36 4.27
C ILE A 3 -27.61 -4.24 4.98
N ILE A 4 -27.46 -4.90 6.13
CA ILE A 4 -26.22 -4.91 6.91
C ILE A 4 -25.12 -5.64 6.13
N THR A 5 -25.47 -6.75 5.47
CA THR A 5 -24.53 -7.50 4.64
C THR A 5 -24.01 -6.66 3.46
N TYR A 6 -24.88 -5.94 2.76
CA TYR A 6 -24.46 -5.09 1.63
C TYR A 6 -23.59 -3.92 2.07
N SER A 7 -23.92 -3.26 3.18
CA SER A 7 -23.12 -2.14 3.68
C SER A 7 -21.73 -2.60 4.15
N LEU A 8 -21.62 -3.74 4.82
CA LEU A 8 -20.32 -4.31 5.22
C LEU A 8 -19.45 -4.70 4.02
N ASN A 9 -20.03 -5.35 3.01
CA ASN A 9 -19.31 -5.70 1.79
C ASN A 9 -18.78 -4.45 1.06
N LEU A 10 -19.54 -3.36 1.05
CA LEU A 10 -19.10 -2.08 0.45
C LEU A 10 -17.90 -1.49 1.20
N ILE A 11 -17.91 -1.56 2.54
CA ILE A 11 -16.79 -1.11 3.38
C ILE A 11 -15.53 -1.92 3.09
N PHE A 12 -15.63 -3.26 3.08
CA PHE A 12 -14.47 -4.12 2.80
C PHE A 12 -13.91 -3.90 1.40
N THR A 13 -14.79 -3.78 0.39
CA THR A 13 -14.37 -3.50 -0.99
C THR A 13 -13.64 -2.15 -1.06
N SER A 14 -14.16 -1.13 -0.38
CA SER A 14 -13.54 0.21 -0.39
C SER A 14 -12.15 0.21 0.25
N ILE A 15 -11.97 -0.53 1.35
CA ILE A 15 -10.67 -0.70 2.02
C ILE A 15 -9.68 -1.46 1.12
N ALA A 16 -10.14 -2.52 0.45
CA ALA A 16 -9.32 -3.27 -0.49
C ALA A 16 -8.86 -2.40 -1.66
N SER A 17 -9.78 -1.66 -2.30
CA SER A 17 -9.45 -0.75 -3.41
C SER A 17 -8.50 0.37 -2.99
N PHE A 18 -8.69 0.95 -1.80
CA PHE A 18 -7.74 1.94 -1.27
C PHE A 18 -6.35 1.35 -1.09
N SER A 19 -6.27 0.13 -0.56
CA SER A 19 -5.00 -0.58 -0.36
C SER A 19 -4.32 -0.87 -1.70
N GLU A 20 -5.06 -1.27 -2.74
CA GLU A 20 -4.53 -1.45 -4.09
C GLU A 20 -3.92 -0.15 -4.66
N ILE A 21 -4.61 0.98 -4.53
CA ILE A 21 -4.10 2.29 -4.98
C ILE A 21 -2.83 2.65 -4.21
N TYR A 22 -2.82 2.43 -2.89
CA TYR A 22 -1.65 2.73 -2.07
C TYR A 22 -0.44 1.85 -2.40
N LEU A 23 -0.69 0.57 -2.72
CA LEU A 23 0.33 -0.36 -3.19
C LEU A 23 0.97 0.14 -4.49
N ILE A 24 0.16 0.64 -5.43
CA ILE A 24 0.66 1.24 -6.68
C ILE A 24 1.54 2.45 -6.37
N LEU A 25 1.19 3.31 -5.41
CA LEU A 25 2.03 4.46 -5.03
C LEU A 25 3.40 4.03 -4.49
N ILE A 26 3.45 2.98 -3.66
CA ILE A 26 4.71 2.44 -3.14
C ILE A 26 5.54 1.82 -4.26
N LEU A 27 4.93 1.04 -5.15
CA LEU A 27 5.61 0.47 -6.31
C LEU A 27 6.16 1.57 -7.23
N LEU A 28 5.39 2.64 -7.43
CA LEU A 28 5.82 3.80 -8.20
C LEU A 28 7.03 4.47 -7.52
N LYS A 29 7.00 4.68 -6.20
CA LYS A 29 8.16 5.21 -5.44
C LYS A 29 9.39 4.30 -5.61
N LEU A 30 9.24 2.99 -5.49
CA LEU A 30 10.35 2.03 -5.65
C LEU A 30 10.91 2.07 -7.08
N SER A 31 10.03 2.10 -8.08
CA SER A 31 10.38 2.24 -9.49
C SER A 31 10.94 3.61 -9.87
N LEU A 32 10.83 4.62 -9.01
CA LEU A 32 11.50 5.92 -9.21
C LEU A 32 12.81 5.99 -8.43
N ALA A 33 12.91 5.32 -7.28
CA ALA A 33 14.09 5.33 -6.42
C ALA A 33 15.34 4.74 -7.09
N TRP A 34 15.17 3.81 -8.02
CA TRP A 34 16.28 3.29 -8.83
C TRP A 34 16.77 4.28 -9.92
N LEU A 35 16.02 5.36 -10.21
CA LEU A 35 16.38 6.35 -11.23
C LEU A 35 17.22 7.47 -10.57
N PRO A 36 18.49 7.67 -10.98
CA PRO A 36 19.36 8.65 -10.35
C PRO A 36 18.99 10.11 -10.66
N THR A 37 18.11 10.36 -11.64
CA THR A 37 17.70 11.69 -12.10
C THR A 37 16.50 12.26 -11.34
N VAL A 38 15.84 11.47 -10.48
CA VAL A 38 14.62 11.88 -9.77
C VAL A 38 14.96 12.79 -8.60
N ASN A 39 14.42 14.01 -8.62
CA ASN A 39 14.54 14.96 -7.52
C ASN A 39 13.35 14.84 -6.56
N TRP A 40 13.59 14.22 -5.40
CA TRP A 40 12.60 14.01 -4.34
C TRP A 40 12.12 15.28 -3.62
N TYR A 41 12.78 16.42 -3.84
CA TYR A 41 12.40 17.70 -3.25
C TYR A 41 11.45 18.51 -4.13
N ASN A 42 11.30 18.14 -5.41
CA ASN A 42 10.38 18.80 -6.33
C ASN A 42 9.04 18.05 -6.45
N GLU A 43 7.98 18.79 -6.75
CA GLU A 43 6.70 18.20 -7.13
C GLU A 43 6.81 17.53 -8.52
N PRO A 44 6.10 16.40 -8.74
CA PRO A 44 5.14 15.74 -7.86
C PRO A 44 5.76 14.73 -6.86
N PHE A 45 7.07 14.47 -6.94
CA PHE A 45 7.74 13.41 -6.17
C PHE A 45 7.80 13.70 -4.67
N CYS A 46 7.89 14.97 -4.29
CA CYS A 46 7.82 15.39 -2.89
C CYS A 46 6.49 14.96 -2.23
N SER A 47 5.37 15.10 -2.96
CA SER A 47 4.04 14.68 -2.49
C SER A 47 3.93 13.16 -2.38
N LEU A 48 4.43 12.42 -3.37
CA LEU A 48 4.51 10.96 -3.31
C LEU A 48 5.32 10.50 -2.10
N ASN A 49 6.47 11.14 -1.84
CA ASN A 49 7.30 10.81 -0.70
C ASN A 49 6.53 11.08 0.60
N ARG A 50 5.92 12.26 0.74
CA ARG A 50 5.15 12.63 1.94
C ARG A 50 3.99 11.67 2.25
N LEU A 51 3.33 11.13 1.23
CA LEU A 51 2.23 10.16 1.38
C LEU A 51 2.71 8.75 1.77
N THR A 52 3.87 8.33 1.25
CA THR A 52 4.37 6.96 1.41
C THR A 52 5.36 6.80 2.57
N ASP A 53 6.09 7.86 2.93
CA ASP A 53 7.13 7.82 3.99
C ASP A 53 6.58 7.40 5.36
N PRO A 54 5.49 7.97 5.90
CA PRO A 54 5.01 7.63 7.24
C PRO A 54 4.71 6.14 7.40
N TYR A 55 4.16 5.51 6.36
CA TYR A 55 3.89 4.09 6.32
C TYR A 55 5.19 3.27 6.22
N LEU A 56 6.07 3.61 5.28
CA LEU A 56 7.33 2.90 5.07
C LEU A 56 8.27 3.00 6.27
N ARG A 57 8.19 4.09 7.04
CA ARG A 57 8.92 4.29 8.29
C ARG A 57 8.60 3.24 9.35
N LEU A 58 7.39 2.68 9.35
CA LEU A 58 7.00 1.59 10.28
C LEU A 58 7.82 0.32 10.03
N PHE A 59 8.24 0.11 8.78
CA PHE A 59 9.03 -1.05 8.36
C PHE A 59 10.53 -0.72 8.22
N ARG A 60 10.95 0.51 8.55
CA ARG A 60 12.33 0.96 8.36
C ARG A 60 13.26 0.28 9.36
N GLY A 61 14.40 -0.21 8.88
CA GLY A 61 15.40 -0.90 9.70
C GLY A 61 15.11 -2.37 9.99
N THR A 62 14.04 -2.93 9.40
CA THR A 62 13.73 -4.37 9.49
C THR A 62 14.64 -5.23 8.60
N ILE A 63 15.00 -4.72 7.42
CA ILE A 63 15.88 -5.38 6.45
C ILE A 63 17.11 -4.49 6.24
N PRO A 64 18.33 -5.06 6.23
CA PRO A 64 19.54 -4.31 5.91
C PRO A 64 19.45 -3.67 4.52
N MET A 65 20.15 -2.54 4.34
CA MET A 65 20.24 -1.86 3.04
C MET A 65 20.97 -2.76 2.04
N ILE A 66 20.39 -2.97 0.86
CA ILE A 66 21.00 -3.79 -0.21
C ILE A 66 21.23 -2.85 -1.40
N PHE A 67 22.46 -2.83 -1.94
CA PHE A 67 22.89 -1.91 -3.02
C PHE A 67 22.73 -0.41 -2.71
N GLY A 68 22.82 -0.01 -1.43
CA GLY A 68 22.64 1.40 -1.03
C GLY A 68 21.19 1.91 -1.17
N MET A 69 20.24 1.01 -1.48
CA MET A 69 18.81 1.28 -1.50
C MET A 69 18.14 0.65 -0.28
N ASP A 70 17.15 1.36 0.26
CA ASP A 70 16.34 0.88 1.36
C ASP A 70 15.40 -0.23 0.85
N MET A 71 15.60 -1.47 1.32
CA MET A 71 14.73 -2.62 1.01
C MET A 71 13.55 -2.75 1.99
N SER A 72 13.46 -1.86 2.99
CA SER A 72 12.33 -1.77 3.91
C SER A 72 10.94 -1.71 3.23
N PRO A 73 10.78 -1.12 2.02
CA PRO A 73 9.49 -1.14 1.32
C PRO A 73 9.00 -2.53 0.92
N MET A 74 9.87 -3.53 0.77
CA MET A 74 9.43 -4.89 0.40
C MET A 74 8.47 -5.50 1.43
N LEU A 75 8.77 -5.35 2.72
CA LEU A 75 7.88 -5.84 3.78
C LEU A 75 6.57 -5.07 3.83
N GLY A 76 6.61 -3.76 3.61
CA GLY A 76 5.42 -2.95 3.46
C GLY A 76 4.52 -3.44 2.32
N ILE A 77 5.09 -3.69 1.14
CA ILE A 77 4.35 -4.21 -0.02
C ILE A 77 3.70 -5.56 0.32
N ILE A 78 4.45 -6.50 0.91
CA ILE A 78 3.92 -7.83 1.26
C ILE A 78 2.78 -7.70 2.28
N PHE A 79 2.96 -6.88 3.32
CA PHE A 79 1.95 -6.64 4.34
C PHE A 79 0.67 -6.07 3.72
N LEU A 80 0.81 -5.05 2.87
CA LEU A 80 -0.32 -4.38 2.25
C LEU A 80 -1.04 -5.28 1.25
N GLN A 81 -0.29 -6.11 0.52
CA GLN A 81 -0.86 -7.09 -0.40
C GLN A 81 -1.62 -8.20 0.33
N CYS A 82 -1.11 -8.66 1.47
CA CYS A 82 -1.84 -9.60 2.33
C CYS A 82 -3.16 -8.99 2.81
N LEU A 83 -3.13 -7.73 3.24
CA LEU A 83 -4.30 -6.98 3.68
C LEU A 83 -5.35 -6.87 2.56
N THR A 84 -4.94 -6.47 1.35
CA THR A 84 -5.81 -6.42 0.17
C THR A 84 -6.47 -7.76 -0.11
N VAL A 85 -5.70 -8.85 -0.13
CA VAL A 85 -6.22 -10.20 -0.40
C VAL A 85 -7.24 -10.61 0.66
N ILE A 86 -6.96 -10.36 1.94
CA ILE A 86 -7.87 -10.67 3.03
C ILE A 86 -9.21 -9.95 2.83
N PHE A 87 -9.20 -8.63 2.62
CA PHE A 87 -10.44 -7.86 2.46
C PHE A 87 -11.22 -8.20 1.19
N ASN A 88 -10.53 -8.50 0.08
CA ASN A 88 -11.20 -8.93 -1.16
C ASN A 88 -11.88 -10.31 -1.03
N ASN A 89 -11.35 -11.19 -0.18
CA ASN A 89 -11.89 -12.54 0.02
C ASN A 89 -12.98 -12.62 1.10
N ILE A 90 -13.13 -11.61 1.97
CA ILE A 90 -14.20 -11.55 2.98
C ILE A 90 -15.52 -11.08 2.33
N ARG A 91 -16.02 -11.82 1.34
CA ARG A 91 -17.37 -11.61 0.81
C ARG A 91 -18.37 -12.26 1.74
N ILE A 92 -19.20 -11.45 2.39
CA ILE A 92 -20.29 -11.95 3.23
C ILE A 92 -21.49 -12.21 2.35
N GLU A 93 -21.88 -13.47 2.20
CA GLU A 93 -23.13 -13.83 1.53
C GLU A 93 -24.31 -13.67 2.49
N SER A 94 -25.41 -13.08 2.01
CA SER A 94 -26.64 -13.02 2.78
C SER A 94 -27.28 -14.41 2.77
N ILE A 95 -27.18 -15.13 3.90
CA ILE A 95 -28.03 -16.30 4.14
C ILE A 95 -29.46 -15.77 4.15
N THR A 96 -30.28 -16.29 3.22
CA THR A 96 -31.70 -15.93 3.02
C THR A 96 -32.48 -15.89 4.32
#